data_AF-A0A9X9F2C6-F1
#
_entry.id   AF-A0A9X9F2C6-F1
#
_cell.length_a   1.000
_cell.length_b   1.000
_cell.length_c   1.000
_cell.angle_alpha   90.00
_cell.angle_beta   90.00
_cell.angle_gamma   90.00
#
_symmetry.space_group_name_H-M   'P 1'
#
loop_
_entity.id
_entity.type
_entity.pdbx_description
1 polymer ?
#
loop_
_entity_poly.entity_id
_entity_poly.type
_entity_poly.pdbx_seq_one_letter_code
_entity_poly.pdbx_strand_id
1 'polypeptide(L)'
;QSVSVVYAGLGKSGDFTGKDVKGKLALIQRGEITFDEKIKNAKEAGAKAVIVYNNVDGEITSYLGESTSSIPSFRLTKVDGEKLQAKAVQGDVSLVFGELSNIKTEGDRLADFSSRGPATKTDDIKPDIVAPGVSIFSTVPEYINDPKDGENYPVAYGRMSGTSMATPHTAGVAALILQEHPNYSPFEVKEALMNTAV
;
A
#
# COMPACT_ATOMS: atom_id res chain seq x y z
N GLN A 1 -19.84 -8.57 14.88
CA GLN A 1 -21.06 -7.98 14.28
C GLN A 1 -21.09 -8.36 12.82
N SER A 2 -22.26 -8.72 12.27
CA SER A 2 -22.41 -9.01 10.84
C SER A 2 -22.69 -7.72 10.07
N VAL A 3 -22.10 -7.56 8.88
CA VAL A 3 -22.26 -6.38 8.02
C VAL A 3 -22.74 -6.82 6.64
N SER A 4 -23.88 -6.29 6.18
CA SER A 4 -24.40 -6.58 4.83
C SER A 4 -23.45 -6.04 3.75
N VAL A 5 -23.35 -6.78 2.65
CA VAL A 5 -22.47 -6.45 1.52
C VAL A 5 -23.30 -5.99 0.33
N VAL A 6 -22.86 -4.92 -0.32
CA VAL A 6 -23.46 -4.42 -1.57
C VAL A 6 -22.39 -4.33 -2.64
N TYR A 7 -22.61 -4.98 -3.78
CA TYR A 7 -21.69 -4.90 -4.91
C TYR A 7 -21.83 -3.56 -5.63
N ALA A 8 -20.73 -2.82 -5.70
CA ALA A 8 -20.64 -1.44 -6.20
C ALA A 8 -19.73 -1.31 -7.44
N GLY A 9 -19.66 -2.34 -8.29
CA GLY A 9 -18.97 -2.24 -9.59
C GLY A 9 -17.49 -1.87 -9.45
N LEU A 10 -17.06 -0.85 -10.18
CA LEU A 10 -15.71 -0.29 -10.12
C LEU A 10 -15.60 0.84 -9.09
N GLY A 11 -16.64 1.13 -8.31
CA GLY A 11 -16.62 2.18 -7.29
C GLY A 11 -16.59 3.59 -7.86
N LYS A 12 -17.03 3.78 -9.12
CA LYS A 12 -17.29 5.11 -9.67
C LYS A 12 -18.52 5.69 -8.98
N SER A 13 -18.66 7.02 -8.93
CA SER A 13 -19.81 7.68 -8.31
C SER A 13 -21.17 7.14 -8.82
N GLY A 14 -21.28 6.89 -10.13
CA GLY A 14 -22.48 6.30 -10.76
C GLY A 14 -22.76 4.85 -10.37
N ASP A 15 -21.77 4.08 -9.92
CA ASP A 15 -21.96 2.67 -9.53
C ASP A 15 -22.78 2.52 -8.24
N PHE A 16 -22.97 3.61 -7.49
CA PHE A 16 -23.77 3.69 -6.27
C PHE A 16 -25.21 4.15 -6.51
N THR A 17 -25.54 4.64 -7.72
CA THR A 17 -26.89 5.08 -8.04
C THR A 17 -27.88 3.92 -7.95
N GLY A 18 -28.96 4.10 -7.19
CA GLY A 18 -29.99 3.07 -6.99
C GLY A 18 -29.59 1.93 -6.04
N LYS A 19 -28.42 2.00 -5.38
CA LYS A 19 -27.97 1.00 -4.41
C LYS A 19 -28.04 1.56 -2.98
N ASP A 20 -28.68 0.81 -2.09
CA ASP A 20 -28.69 1.14 -0.67
C ASP A 20 -27.42 0.60 0.02
N VAL A 21 -26.34 1.39 -0.02
CA VAL A 21 -25.06 1.08 0.65
C VAL A 21 -24.93 1.71 2.03
N LYS A 22 -25.92 2.47 2.49
CA LYS A 22 -25.81 3.27 3.72
C LYS A 22 -25.66 2.36 4.95
N GLY A 23 -24.57 2.54 5.69
CA GLY A 23 -24.25 1.72 6.87
C GLY A 23 -23.78 0.30 6.55
N LYS A 24 -23.63 -0.04 5.27
CA LYS A 24 -23.23 -1.37 4.77
C LYS A 24 -21.79 -1.37 4.24
N LEU A 25 -21.31 -2.54 3.86
CA LEU A 25 -20.00 -2.72 3.23
C LEU A 25 -20.14 -2.64 1.70
N ALA A 26 -19.36 -1.77 1.07
CA ALA A 26 -19.27 -1.71 -0.39
C ALA A 26 -18.19 -2.69 -0.89
N LEU A 27 -18.58 -3.63 -1.76
CA LEU A 27 -17.65 -4.50 -2.48
C LEU A 27 -17.36 -3.91 -3.85
N ILE A 28 -16.10 -3.63 -4.12
CA ILE A 28 -15.64 -2.90 -5.30
C ILE A 28 -14.55 -3.71 -6.01
N GLN A 29 -14.57 -3.76 -7.34
CA GLN A 29 -13.49 -4.34 -8.12
C GLN A 29 -12.39 -3.31 -8.40
N ARG A 30 -11.13 -3.74 -8.34
CA ARG A 30 -9.97 -2.95 -8.78
C ARG A 30 -10.07 -2.63 -10.29
N GLY A 31 -9.69 -1.41 -10.67
CA GLY A 31 -9.63 -0.98 -12.08
C GLY A 31 -10.03 0.47 -12.27
N GLU A 32 -9.68 1.04 -13.42
CA GLU A 32 -10.00 2.38 -13.94
C GLU A 32 -9.65 3.60 -13.06
N ILE A 33 -10.21 3.70 -11.86
CA ILE A 33 -10.00 4.80 -10.91
C ILE A 33 -9.09 4.37 -9.75
N THR A 34 -8.53 5.33 -9.02
CA THR A 34 -7.61 5.06 -7.90
C THR A 34 -8.34 4.41 -6.72
N PHE A 35 -7.59 3.73 -5.84
CA PHE A 35 -8.17 3.17 -4.62
C PHE A 35 -8.81 4.23 -3.72
N ASP A 36 -8.14 5.38 -3.57
CA ASP A 36 -8.65 6.49 -2.78
C ASP A 36 -9.96 7.05 -3.35
N GLU A 37 -10.07 7.16 -4.68
CA GLU A 37 -11.30 7.60 -5.33
C GLU A 37 -12.46 6.61 -5.10
N LYS A 38 -12.19 5.30 -5.19
CA LYS A 38 -13.20 4.25 -4.87
C LYS A 38 -13.69 4.39 -3.43
N ILE A 39 -12.77 4.56 -2.47
CA ILE A 39 -13.06 4.66 -1.05
C ILE A 39 -13.84 5.95 -0.75
N LYS A 40 -13.43 7.07 -1.36
CA LYS A 40 -14.13 8.35 -1.27
C LYS A 40 -15.57 8.25 -1.77
N ASN A 41 -15.78 7.70 -2.97
CA ASN A 41 -17.13 7.56 -3.55
C ASN A 41 -18.02 6.67 -2.68
N ALA A 42 -17.49 5.56 -2.14
CA ALA A 42 -18.23 4.69 -1.23
C ALA A 42 -18.61 5.40 0.07
N LYS A 43 -17.68 6.17 0.65
CA LYS A 43 -17.93 6.98 1.85
C LYS A 43 -19.02 8.03 1.60
N GLU A 44 -18.95 8.75 0.48
CA GLU A 44 -19.95 9.76 0.09
C GLU A 44 -21.33 9.13 -0.13
N ALA A 45 -21.40 7.89 -0.65
CA ALA A 45 -22.64 7.12 -0.75
C ALA A 45 -23.14 6.57 0.61
N GLY A 46 -22.37 6.74 1.70
CA GLY A 46 -22.76 6.36 3.06
C GLY A 46 -22.30 4.96 3.50
N ALA A 47 -21.40 4.31 2.76
CA ALA A 47 -20.84 3.03 3.17
C ALA A 47 -20.08 3.14 4.49
N LYS A 48 -20.17 2.08 5.32
CA LYS A 48 -19.48 1.98 6.61
C LYS A 48 -18.06 1.40 6.47
N ALA A 49 -17.83 0.62 5.41
CA ALA A 49 -16.55 0.00 5.09
C ALA A 49 -16.48 -0.34 3.59
N VAL A 50 -15.27 -0.60 3.09
CA VAL A 50 -15.01 -1.01 1.71
C VAL A 50 -14.18 -2.29 1.69
N ILE A 51 -14.53 -3.21 0.78
CA ILE A 51 -13.62 -4.26 0.31
C ILE A 51 -13.32 -3.99 -1.16
N VAL A 52 -12.04 -3.86 -1.50
CA VAL A 52 -11.59 -3.84 -2.89
C VAL A 52 -11.00 -5.19 -3.25
N TYR A 53 -11.54 -5.88 -4.24
CA TYR A 53 -10.97 -7.13 -4.72
C TYR A 53 -10.16 -6.94 -6.00
N ASN A 54 -9.12 -7.75 -6.17
CA ASN A 54 -8.20 -7.62 -7.30
C ASN A 54 -8.89 -7.97 -8.64
N ASN A 55 -8.39 -7.43 -9.74
CA ASN A 55 -8.85 -7.74 -11.10
C ASN A 55 -7.88 -8.64 -11.89
N VAL A 56 -6.72 -8.93 -11.29
CA VAL A 56 -5.73 -9.91 -11.74
C VAL A 56 -5.52 -10.95 -10.64
N ASP A 57 -4.94 -12.09 -10.99
CA ASP A 57 -4.69 -13.15 -10.02
C ASP A 57 -3.68 -12.69 -8.95
N GLY A 58 -3.84 -13.22 -7.74
CA GLY A 58 -3.03 -12.85 -6.57
C GLY A 58 -3.57 -11.66 -5.77
N GLU A 59 -2.76 -11.23 -4.82
CA GLU A 59 -3.08 -10.17 -3.85
C GLU A 59 -2.93 -8.76 -4.45
N ILE A 60 -3.70 -7.80 -3.90
CA ILE A 60 -3.39 -6.38 -4.09
C ILE A 60 -2.18 -6.07 -3.23
N THR A 61 -1.06 -5.66 -3.83
CA THR A 61 0.19 -5.37 -3.10
C THR A 61 0.18 -4.01 -2.40
N SER A 62 -0.66 -3.08 -2.85
CA SER A 62 -0.85 -1.77 -2.24
C SER A 62 -1.68 -1.85 -0.94
N TYR A 63 -1.35 -0.97 0.01
CA TYR A 63 -2.22 -0.67 1.15
C TYR A 63 -3.43 0.15 0.68
N LEU A 64 -4.56 0.00 1.37
CA LEU A 64 -5.83 0.67 1.07
C LEU A 64 -6.21 1.57 2.24
N GLY A 65 -6.86 2.70 1.95
CA GLY A 65 -7.43 3.56 2.99
C GLY A 65 -6.39 4.23 3.89
N GLU A 66 -5.19 4.49 3.37
CA GLU A 66 -4.11 5.14 4.12
C GLU A 66 -4.39 6.63 4.41
N SER A 67 -5.33 7.25 3.68
CA SER A 67 -5.80 8.61 4.00
C SER A 67 -6.58 8.62 5.31
N THR A 68 -6.32 9.60 6.17
CA THR A 68 -7.03 9.87 7.44
C THR A 68 -8.55 10.03 7.25
N SER A 69 -8.97 10.42 6.06
CA SER A 69 -10.38 10.60 5.71
C SER A 69 -11.08 9.32 5.27
N SER A 70 -10.36 8.20 5.15
CA SER A 70 -10.89 6.93 4.67
C SER A 70 -11.84 6.27 5.67
N ILE A 71 -12.80 5.52 5.15
CA ILE A 71 -13.52 4.50 5.94
C ILE A 71 -12.72 3.20 5.98
N PRO A 72 -12.95 2.30 6.96
CA PRO A 72 -12.26 1.02 7.03
C PRO A 72 -12.26 0.30 5.67
N SER A 73 -11.06 -0.01 5.18
CA SER A 73 -10.84 -0.50 3.81
C SER A 73 -10.00 -1.77 3.84
N PHE A 74 -10.46 -2.79 3.11
CA PHE A 74 -9.85 -4.11 3.09
C PHE A 74 -9.63 -4.57 1.64
N ARG A 75 -8.70 -5.51 1.45
CA ARG A 75 -8.42 -6.13 0.15
C ARG A 75 -8.82 -7.59 0.11
N LEU A 76 -9.18 -8.07 -1.07
CA LEU A 76 -9.33 -9.50 -1.39
C LEU A 76 -8.59 -9.84 -2.69
N THR A 77 -8.23 -11.11 -2.82
CA THR A 77 -7.84 -11.69 -4.11
C THR A 77 -8.98 -11.58 -5.12
N LYS A 78 -8.65 -11.70 -6.41
CA LYS A 78 -9.67 -11.80 -7.47
C LYS A 78 -10.64 -12.96 -7.21
N VAL A 79 -10.10 -14.14 -6.91
CA VAL A 79 -10.86 -15.38 -6.70
C VAL A 79 -11.88 -15.23 -5.57
N ASP A 80 -11.50 -14.68 -4.42
CA ASP A 80 -12.43 -14.54 -3.30
C ASP A 80 -13.39 -13.37 -3.48
N GLY A 81 -12.94 -12.31 -4.15
CA GLY A 81 -13.79 -11.20 -4.57
C GLY A 81 -14.92 -11.61 -5.49
N GLU A 82 -14.63 -12.41 -6.53
CA GLU A 82 -15.61 -12.90 -7.49
C GLU A 82 -16.63 -13.85 -6.82
N LYS A 83 -16.18 -14.72 -5.91
CA LYS A 83 -17.09 -15.56 -5.09
C LYS A 83 -18.03 -14.70 -4.25
N LEU A 84 -17.50 -13.65 -3.61
CA LEU A 84 -18.29 -12.75 -2.78
C LEU A 84 -19.26 -11.93 -3.62
N GLN A 85 -18.81 -11.43 -4.77
CA GLN A 85 -19.62 -10.69 -5.73
C GLN A 85 -20.81 -11.51 -6.20
N ALA A 86 -20.58 -12.76 -6.62
CA ALA A 86 -21.62 -13.65 -7.12
C ALA A 86 -22.76 -13.88 -6.11
N LYS A 87 -22.43 -13.88 -4.82
CA LYS A 87 -23.43 -13.95 -3.74
C LYS A 87 -24.06 -12.58 -3.44
N ALA A 88 -23.28 -11.51 -3.45
CA ALA A 88 -23.76 -10.16 -3.12
C ALA A 88 -24.80 -9.65 -4.13
N VAL A 89 -24.69 -10.02 -5.41
CA VAL A 89 -25.69 -9.66 -6.44
C VAL A 89 -27.04 -10.38 -6.25
N GLN A 90 -27.08 -11.47 -5.49
CA GLN A 90 -28.32 -12.20 -5.18
C GLN A 90 -29.06 -11.59 -3.97
N GLY A 91 -28.48 -10.59 -3.31
CA GLY A 91 -29.15 -9.77 -2.29
C GLY A 91 -29.02 -10.25 -0.85
N ASP A 92 -28.28 -11.34 -0.58
CA ASP A 92 -28.25 -11.93 0.77
C ASP A 92 -26.84 -12.38 1.19
N VAL A 93 -25.96 -11.39 1.41
CA VAL A 93 -24.61 -11.62 1.94
C VAL A 93 -24.35 -10.69 3.11
N SER A 94 -23.94 -11.29 4.21
CA SER A 94 -23.38 -10.59 5.34
C SER A 94 -22.03 -11.20 5.71
N LEU A 95 -21.09 -10.35 6.12
CA LEU A 95 -19.75 -10.75 6.53
C LEU A 95 -19.57 -10.52 8.02
N VAL A 96 -18.86 -11.46 8.65
CA VAL A 96 -18.34 -11.30 9.99
C VAL A 96 -16.82 -11.21 9.88
N PHE A 97 -16.24 -10.15 10.43
CA PHE A 97 -14.80 -10.07 10.61
C PHE A 97 -14.40 -11.01 11.74
N GLY A 98 -13.52 -11.97 11.43
CA GLY A 98 -12.91 -12.85 12.42
C GLY A 98 -11.82 -12.15 13.22
N GLU A 99 -11.00 -12.94 13.90
CA GLU A 99 -9.83 -12.41 14.60
C GLU A 99 -8.79 -11.86 13.63
N LEU A 100 -8.19 -10.74 14.01
CA LEU A 100 -7.07 -10.17 13.27
C LEU A 100 -5.89 -11.15 13.35
N SER A 101 -5.38 -11.52 12.19
CA SER A 101 -4.18 -12.33 12.07
C SER A 101 -3.16 -11.62 11.19
N ASN A 102 -1.89 -11.90 11.44
CA ASN A 102 -0.80 -11.41 10.61
C ASN A 102 -0.45 -12.49 9.59
N ILE A 103 -0.46 -12.11 8.32
CA ILE A 103 0.13 -12.92 7.26
C ILE A 103 1.53 -12.37 6.97
N LYS A 104 2.52 -13.26 6.88
CA LYS A 104 3.82 -12.91 6.31
C LYS A 104 3.67 -12.99 4.80
N THR A 105 3.74 -11.85 4.12
CA THR A 105 3.92 -11.86 2.66
C THR A 105 5.29 -12.48 2.37
N GLU A 106 5.45 -13.13 1.21
CA GLU A 106 6.76 -13.71 0.84
C GLU A 106 7.90 -12.69 0.98
N GLY A 107 7.60 -11.40 0.76
CA GLY A 107 8.57 -10.33 0.87
C GLY A 107 9.69 -10.51 -0.16
N ASP A 108 10.80 -9.83 0.07
CA ASP A 108 12.09 -10.09 -0.60
C ASP A 108 12.05 -10.24 -2.13
N ARG A 109 11.16 -9.46 -2.76
CA ARG A 109 11.04 -9.36 -4.21
C ARG A 109 11.48 -7.98 -4.63
N LEU A 110 12.32 -7.91 -5.66
CA LEU A 110 12.69 -6.65 -6.27
C LEU A 110 11.41 -5.95 -6.78
N ALA A 111 11.23 -4.68 -6.40
CA ALA A 111 10.10 -3.90 -6.85
C ALA A 111 10.15 -3.72 -8.39
N ASP A 112 9.00 -3.84 -9.06
CA ASP A 112 8.93 -3.75 -10.53
C ASP A 112 9.47 -2.41 -11.06
N PHE A 113 9.25 -1.32 -10.31
CA PHE A 113 9.71 0.03 -10.62
C PHE A 113 11.21 0.25 -10.34
N SER A 114 11.90 -0.69 -9.69
CA SER A 114 13.33 -0.55 -9.43
C SER A 114 14.10 -0.56 -10.75
N SER A 115 14.86 0.51 -10.99
CA SER A 115 15.74 0.61 -12.16
C SER A 115 16.73 -0.55 -12.18
N ARG A 116 17.01 -1.04 -13.39
CA ARG A 116 17.90 -2.18 -13.64
C ARG A 116 19.11 -1.71 -14.44
N GLY A 117 20.26 -2.33 -14.18
CA GLY A 117 21.45 -2.12 -14.99
C GLY A 117 21.41 -2.88 -16.32
N PRO A 118 22.52 -2.80 -17.09
CA PRO A 118 23.76 -2.10 -16.77
C PRO A 118 23.62 -0.57 -16.79
N ALA A 119 24.60 0.15 -16.24
CA ALA A 119 24.65 1.61 -16.33
C ALA A 119 24.81 2.05 -17.79
N THR A 120 23.87 2.84 -18.31
CA THR A 120 23.74 3.14 -19.75
C THR A 120 24.91 3.85 -20.42
N LYS A 121 25.85 4.42 -19.66
CA LYS A 121 27.00 5.17 -20.19
C LYS A 121 28.33 4.45 -20.06
N THR A 122 28.48 3.60 -19.07
CA THR A 122 29.76 2.99 -18.68
C THR A 122 29.73 1.48 -18.74
N ASP A 123 28.55 0.89 -18.94
CA ASP A 123 28.28 -0.55 -18.86
C ASP A 123 28.67 -1.18 -17.51
N ASP A 124 28.84 -0.35 -16.48
CA ASP A 124 29.11 -0.81 -15.12
C ASP A 124 27.93 -1.62 -14.56
N ILE A 125 28.24 -2.60 -13.72
CA ILE A 125 27.25 -3.36 -12.95
C ILE A 125 26.54 -2.40 -11.98
N LYS A 126 25.22 -2.26 -12.14
CA LYS A 126 24.32 -1.48 -11.28
C LYS A 126 22.95 -2.14 -11.15
N PRO A 127 22.21 -1.90 -10.04
CA PRO A 127 22.61 -1.17 -8.84
C PRO A 127 23.68 -1.90 -8.01
N ASP A 128 24.32 -1.21 -7.06
CA ASP A 128 25.38 -1.80 -6.21
C ASP A 128 24.81 -2.69 -5.08
N ILE A 129 23.65 -2.32 -4.53
CA ILE A 129 23.00 -3.00 -3.39
C ILE A 129 21.50 -2.73 -3.41
N VAL A 130 20.71 -3.59 -2.78
CA VAL A 130 19.26 -3.44 -2.59
C VAL A 130 18.92 -3.21 -1.12
N ALA A 131 17.85 -2.47 -0.85
CA ALA A 131 17.35 -2.21 0.49
C ALA A 131 15.81 -2.05 0.49
N PRO A 132 15.14 -2.17 1.65
CA PRO A 132 13.69 -2.01 1.74
C PRO A 132 13.21 -0.64 1.21
N GLY A 133 12.40 -0.66 0.16
CA GLY A 133 11.89 0.56 -0.50
C GLY A 133 10.40 0.52 -0.85
N VAL A 134 9.66 -0.51 -0.44
CA VAL A 134 8.23 -0.65 -0.73
C VAL A 134 7.43 -0.50 0.56
N SER A 135 6.45 0.41 0.54
CA SER A 135 5.53 0.67 1.66
C SER A 135 6.23 1.02 2.99
N ILE A 136 7.32 1.77 2.90
CA ILE A 136 8.09 2.26 4.05
C ILE A 136 7.26 3.30 4.79
N PHE A 137 6.95 3.01 6.05
CA PHE A 137 6.23 3.92 6.94
C PHE A 137 7.23 4.87 7.58
N SER A 138 7.08 6.18 7.34
CA SER A 138 7.96 7.21 7.86
C SER A 138 7.22 8.53 8.01
N THR A 139 7.91 9.56 8.49
CA THR A 139 7.36 10.90 8.69
C THR A 139 7.03 11.58 7.36
N VAL A 140 5.92 12.32 7.34
CA VAL A 140 5.51 13.21 6.25
C VAL A 140 4.98 14.52 6.84
N PRO A 141 5.03 15.65 6.11
CA PRO A 141 4.33 16.86 6.55
C PRO A 141 2.85 16.57 6.82
N GLU A 142 2.32 17.05 7.94
CA GLU A 142 0.94 16.75 8.39
C GLU A 142 -0.14 17.11 7.36
N TYR A 143 0.07 18.21 6.63
CA TYR A 143 -0.88 18.71 5.62
C TYR A 143 -1.09 17.73 4.46
N ILE A 144 -0.20 16.76 4.26
CA ILE A 144 -0.38 15.69 3.27
C ILE A 144 -1.59 14.82 3.65
N ASN A 145 -1.85 14.66 4.95
CA ASN A 145 -2.87 13.78 5.48
C ASN A 145 -4.05 14.53 6.10
N ASP A 146 -3.86 15.73 6.65
CA ASP A 146 -4.92 16.61 7.16
C ASP A 146 -4.65 18.04 6.68
N PRO A 147 -5.21 18.47 5.53
CA PRO A 147 -4.89 19.76 4.91
C PRO A 147 -5.54 20.96 5.63
N LYS A 148 -5.95 20.79 6.89
CA LYS A 148 -6.51 21.86 7.72
C LYS A 148 -5.40 22.62 8.42
N ASP A 149 -5.68 23.88 8.76
CA ASP A 149 -4.76 24.69 9.55
C ASP A 149 -4.60 24.12 10.98
N GLY A 150 -3.35 24.04 11.44
CA GLY A 150 -2.98 23.63 12.81
C GLY A 150 -2.10 22.38 12.86
N GLU A 151 -1.40 22.20 13.98
CA GLU A 151 -0.47 21.07 14.17
C GLU A 151 -1.20 19.79 14.63
N ASN A 152 -0.98 18.68 13.92
CA ASN A 152 -1.53 17.36 14.17
C ASN A 152 -0.47 16.26 13.92
N TYR A 153 0.51 16.16 14.80
CA TYR A 153 1.58 15.14 14.73
C TYR A 153 1.11 13.68 14.60
N PRO A 154 -0.03 13.25 15.19
CA PRO A 154 -0.55 11.90 14.98
C PRO A 154 -0.79 11.52 13.51
N VAL A 155 -0.98 12.50 12.61
CA VAL A 155 -1.16 12.24 11.16
C VAL A 155 0.08 12.57 10.33
N ALA A 156 1.21 12.93 10.96
CA ALA A 156 2.46 13.28 10.28
C ALA A 156 3.30 12.05 9.86
N TYR A 157 2.64 10.94 9.53
CA TYR A 157 3.27 9.70 9.07
C TYR A 157 2.52 9.12 7.88
N GLY A 158 3.23 8.44 6.99
CA GLY A 158 2.64 7.80 5.82
C GLY A 158 3.54 6.73 5.24
N ARG A 159 2.96 5.87 4.39
CA ARG A 159 3.71 4.86 3.63
C ARG A 159 4.05 5.38 2.24
N MET A 160 5.32 5.32 1.88
CA MET A 160 5.77 5.62 0.52
C MET A 160 6.59 4.47 -0.05
N SER A 161 6.67 4.43 -1.39
CA SER A 161 7.46 3.42 -2.11
C SER A 161 8.36 4.09 -3.13
N GLY A 162 9.58 3.62 -3.25
CA GLY A 162 10.56 4.13 -4.19
C GLY A 162 11.98 3.75 -3.78
N THR A 163 12.89 3.77 -4.74
CA THR A 163 14.33 3.70 -4.44
C THR A 163 14.76 4.87 -3.54
N SER A 164 14.07 6.02 -3.63
CA SER A 164 14.21 7.14 -2.67
C SER A 164 14.00 6.73 -1.21
N MET A 165 13.17 5.72 -0.92
CA MET A 165 12.94 5.19 0.43
C MET A 165 13.94 4.07 0.78
N ALA A 166 14.52 3.39 -0.21
CA ALA A 166 15.61 2.45 0.00
C ALA A 166 16.93 3.16 0.34
N THR A 167 17.25 4.27 -0.34
CA THR A 167 18.46 5.08 -0.13
C THR A 167 18.75 5.43 1.34
N PRO A 168 17.80 5.97 2.14
CA PRO A 168 18.08 6.32 3.53
C PRO A 168 18.37 5.10 4.43
N HIS A 169 17.87 3.90 4.09
CA HIS A 169 18.25 2.68 4.82
C HIS A 169 19.74 2.39 4.62
N THR A 170 20.20 2.36 3.37
CA THR A 170 21.63 2.14 3.06
C THR A 170 22.52 3.25 3.63
N ALA A 171 22.08 4.51 3.56
CA ALA A 171 22.82 5.64 4.13
C ALA A 171 22.93 5.55 5.65
N GLY A 172 21.88 5.09 6.35
CA GLY A 172 21.91 4.85 7.80
C GLY A 172 22.90 3.76 8.18
N VAL A 173 22.92 2.64 7.45
CA VAL A 173 23.91 1.56 7.69
C VAL A 173 25.33 2.06 7.41
N ALA A 174 25.54 2.83 6.34
CA ALA A 174 26.83 3.46 6.05
C ALA A 174 27.29 4.38 7.18
N ALA A 175 26.38 5.17 7.77
CA ALA A 175 26.68 6.02 8.92
C ALA A 175 27.09 5.20 10.16
N LEU A 176 26.44 4.07 10.43
CA LEU A 176 26.82 3.18 11.52
C LEU A 176 28.18 2.53 11.30
N ILE A 177 28.50 2.14 10.06
CA ILE A 177 29.84 1.66 9.69
C ILE A 177 30.89 2.75 9.96
N LEU A 178 30.62 4.00 9.57
CA LEU A 178 31.52 5.12 9.82
C LEU A 178 31.62 5.49 11.31
N GLN A 179 30.57 5.26 12.10
CA GLN A 179 30.62 5.46 13.54
C GLN A 179 31.63 4.50 14.20
N GLU A 180 31.65 3.23 13.78
CA GLU A 180 32.57 2.21 14.28
C GLU A 180 33.97 2.30 13.64
N HIS A 181 34.03 2.69 12.35
CA HIS A 181 35.26 2.82 11.57
C HIS A 181 35.41 4.23 10.97
N PRO A 182 35.71 5.27 11.78
CA PRO A 182 35.70 6.67 11.33
C PRO A 182 36.70 7.02 10.22
N ASN A 183 37.74 6.19 10.05
CA ASN A 183 38.79 6.41 9.07
C ASN A 183 38.53 5.67 7.73
N TYR A 184 37.45 4.89 7.62
CA TYR A 184 37.11 4.24 6.36
C TYR A 184 36.81 5.29 5.28
N SER A 185 37.41 5.11 4.11
CA SER A 185 37.06 5.82 2.90
C SER A 185 35.66 5.45 2.41
N PRO A 186 35.03 6.27 1.54
CA PRO A 186 33.75 5.91 0.92
C PRO A 186 33.78 4.56 0.18
N PHE A 187 34.94 4.18 -0.37
CA PHE A 187 35.11 2.91 -1.05
C PHE A 187 35.08 1.74 -0.06
N GLU A 188 35.79 1.84 1.07
CA GLU A 188 35.80 0.79 2.10
C GLU A 188 34.42 0.60 2.74
N VAL A 189 33.67 1.69 2.95
CA VAL A 189 32.26 1.60 3.43
C VAL A 189 31.38 0.88 2.40
N LYS A 190 31.51 1.24 1.11
CA LYS A 190 30.77 0.59 0.03
C LYS A 190 31.12 -0.90 -0.08
N GLU A 191 32.40 -1.24 0.03
CA GLU A 191 32.89 -2.62 -0.02
C GLU A 191 32.32 -3.45 1.12
N ALA A 192 32.36 -2.93 2.36
CA ALA A 192 31.79 -3.60 3.52
C ALA A 192 30.29 -3.90 3.34
N LEU A 193 29.53 -2.94 2.80
CA LEU A 193 28.10 -3.12 2.49
C LEU A 193 27.87 -4.18 1.41
N MET A 194 28.57 -4.10 0.28
CA MET A 194 28.35 -4.97 -0.86
C MET A 194 28.77 -6.41 -0.60
N ASN A 195 29.89 -6.62 0.09
CA ASN A 195 30.43 -7.96 0.37
C ASN A 195 29.65 -8.73 1.44
N THR A 196 28.75 -8.06 2.17
CA THR A 196 27.96 -8.67 3.25
C THR A 196 26.46 -8.67 2.97
N ALA A 197 26.03 -8.16 1.81
CA ALA A 197 24.64 -8.21 1.38
C ALA A 197 24.17 -9.66 1.12
N VAL A 198 22.89 -9.93 1.39
CA VAL A 198 22.21 -11.23 1.17
C VAL A 198 21.11 -11.12 0.13
#